data_AF-D8Q8K1-F1
#
_entry.id   AF-D8Q8K1-F1
#
_cell.length_a   1.000
_cell.length_b   1.000
_cell.length_c   1.000
_cell.angle_alpha   90.00
_cell.angle_beta   90.00
_cell.angle_gamma   90.00
#
_symmetry.space_group_name_H-M   'P 1'
#
loop_
_entity.id
_entity.type
_entity.pdbx_description
1 polymer ?
#
loop_
_entity_poly.entity_id
_entity_poly.type
_entity_poly.pdbx_seq_one_letter_code
_entity_poly.pdbx_strand_id
1 'polypeptide(L)'
;MSGLRSLSSLVLALATCAPGALADFFGPNWFQQEGVHVQRLVVTMKVPAIPEKLSGETLFIWPGIQPGNALQEANGDPAGVDNGVLQPVLTWGPSCAPGTQPSDQWWISGQYVNTNTQNSKFAGCFGGDIMALQPDDLVECTMELTNGSTSTWDQTCVNQSNGESVSFQFDLAGQLQGWTELIVETTTASSQQKWDFPAYFYNMEFTTDAPMSQDICVLPESGENYVSQGGALSSDGLTCTLASAAIFNPAFVLATTWTGPGFFLPEGTHIKKLTTTMKVPAIPANDLDGQTLFIWPGIQPGNALNEANGDPAGVGNGVLQPVLTYGPSCVPGDHPEDQWYISGVYVGGGANPDYDGCFGGDVMEVDPEDLVTCIMELKDGTVSTWDQTCINLSNNNQTRSRRTSAANCKAGAS
;
A
#
# COMPACT_ATOMS: atom_id res chain seq x y z
N MET A 1 -52.95 -29.40 -24.29
CA MET A 1 -52.74 -28.00 -23.87
C MET A 1 -52.91 -27.91 -22.37
N SER A 2 -51.80 -27.88 -21.63
CA SER A 2 -51.70 -27.37 -20.25
C SER A 2 -50.29 -27.68 -19.73
N GLY A 3 -49.36 -26.75 -19.97
CA GLY A 3 -48.01 -26.81 -19.44
C GLY A 3 -47.98 -26.37 -17.99
N LEU A 4 -47.44 -27.22 -17.10
CA LEU A 4 -47.07 -26.85 -15.74
C LEU A 4 -45.84 -25.94 -15.81
N ARG A 5 -46.00 -24.67 -15.44
CA ARG A 5 -44.88 -23.79 -15.09
C ARG A 5 -44.47 -24.10 -13.65
N SER A 6 -43.27 -24.64 -13.49
CA SER A 6 -42.60 -24.77 -12.20
C SER A 6 -42.21 -23.36 -11.71
N LEU A 7 -42.87 -22.88 -10.66
CA LEU A 7 -42.42 -21.74 -9.88
C LEU A 7 -41.23 -22.21 -9.03
N SER A 8 -40.01 -21.91 -9.49
CA SER A 8 -38.82 -22.04 -8.66
C SER A 8 -38.83 -20.89 -7.66
N SER A 9 -39.21 -21.19 -6.42
CA SER A 9 -39.05 -20.28 -5.28
C SER A 9 -37.55 -20.04 -5.07
N LEU A 10 -37.06 -18.89 -5.52
CA LEU A 10 -35.75 -18.37 -5.13
C LEU A 10 -35.83 -18.06 -3.63
N VAL A 11 -35.30 -18.95 -2.80
CA VAL A 11 -35.08 -18.66 -1.38
C VAL A 11 -33.94 -17.66 -1.34
N LEU A 12 -34.27 -16.37 -1.17
CA LEU A 12 -33.31 -15.34 -0.83
C LEU A 12 -32.78 -15.68 0.57
N ALA A 13 -31.64 -16.37 0.64
CA ALA A 13 -30.90 -16.51 1.88
C ALA A 13 -30.40 -15.12 2.24
N LEU A 14 -31.15 -14.41 3.08
CA LEU A 14 -30.61 -13.31 3.86
C LEU A 14 -29.45 -13.91 4.66
N ALA A 15 -28.24 -13.69 4.20
CA ALA A 15 -27.07 -13.73 5.06
C ALA A 15 -27.29 -12.63 6.09
N THR A 16 -27.98 -12.96 7.18
CA THR A 16 -28.03 -12.12 8.36
C THR A 16 -26.60 -12.08 8.87
N CYS A 17 -25.84 -11.04 8.54
CA CYS A 17 -24.69 -10.67 9.35
C CYS A 17 -25.20 -10.62 10.79
N ALA A 18 -24.75 -11.57 11.60
CA ALA A 18 -25.23 -11.66 12.97
C ALA A 18 -24.90 -10.32 13.66
N PRO A 19 -25.87 -9.61 14.24
CA PRO A 19 -25.58 -8.43 15.02
C PRO A 19 -24.72 -8.85 16.20
N GLY A 20 -23.42 -8.53 16.15
CA GLY A 20 -22.42 -8.97 17.12
C GLY A 20 -21.10 -9.46 16.54
N ALA A 21 -20.93 -9.58 15.23
CA ALA A 21 -19.60 -9.67 14.64
C ALA A 21 -18.87 -8.34 14.85
N LEU A 22 -17.79 -8.36 15.63
CA LEU A 22 -16.86 -7.25 15.71
C LEU A 22 -16.11 -7.23 14.38
N ALA A 23 -16.54 -6.36 13.46
CA ALA A 23 -15.75 -6.06 12.28
C ALA A 23 -14.55 -5.23 12.73
N ASP A 24 -13.36 -5.71 12.41
CA ASP A 24 -12.13 -4.95 12.63
C ASP A 24 -11.79 -4.19 11.36
N PHE A 25 -11.54 -2.89 11.52
CA PHE A 25 -11.22 -1.95 10.44
C PHE A 25 -9.75 -1.55 10.51
N PHE A 26 -9.00 -1.76 9.43
CA PHE A 26 -7.62 -1.33 9.30
C PHE A 26 -7.50 -0.27 8.22
N GLY A 27 -6.96 0.89 8.57
CA GLY A 27 -6.59 1.90 7.59
C GLY A 27 -6.87 3.33 8.04
N PRO A 28 -6.45 4.31 7.22
CA PRO A 28 -6.61 5.71 7.54
C PRO A 28 -8.03 6.23 7.24
N ASN A 29 -8.48 7.11 8.13
CA ASN A 29 -9.53 8.09 7.90
C ASN A 29 -8.85 9.45 7.79
N TRP A 30 -8.99 10.19 6.68
CA TRP A 30 -8.12 11.37 6.47
C TRP A 30 -8.79 12.63 5.92
N PHE A 31 -10.05 12.58 5.51
CA PHE A 31 -10.77 13.76 5.04
C PHE A 31 -11.92 14.08 5.99
N GLN A 32 -11.91 15.26 6.65
CA GLN A 32 -12.94 15.68 7.60
C GLN A 32 -13.05 17.21 7.73
N GLN A 33 -13.05 17.93 6.61
CA GLN A 33 -13.18 19.40 6.64
C GLN A 33 -14.66 19.82 6.60
N GLU A 34 -15.09 20.64 7.57
CA GLU A 34 -16.45 21.21 7.59
C GLU A 34 -16.67 22.14 6.38
N GLY A 35 -17.86 22.05 5.76
CA GLY A 35 -18.23 22.85 4.60
C GLY A 35 -17.49 22.50 3.30
N VAL A 36 -16.80 21.35 3.26
CA VAL A 36 -16.18 20.80 2.05
C VAL A 36 -16.63 19.37 1.86
N HIS A 37 -17.21 19.08 0.71
CA HIS A 37 -17.82 17.78 0.43
C HIS A 37 -17.20 17.14 -0.80
N VAL A 38 -16.94 15.85 -0.69
CA VAL A 38 -16.49 15.01 -1.80
C VAL A 38 -17.59 14.98 -2.86
N GLN A 39 -17.19 15.19 -4.11
CA GLN A 39 -18.01 15.09 -5.31
C GLN A 39 -17.56 13.93 -6.21
N ARG A 40 -16.28 13.55 -6.09
CA ARG A 40 -15.67 12.46 -6.84
C ARG A 40 -14.50 11.88 -6.06
N LEU A 41 -14.37 10.55 -6.06
CA LEU A 41 -13.18 9.81 -5.65
C LEU A 41 -12.81 8.80 -6.75
N VAL A 42 -11.58 8.85 -7.22
CA VAL A 42 -10.94 7.85 -8.08
C VAL A 42 -9.85 7.17 -7.29
N VAL A 43 -9.72 5.87 -7.47
CA VAL A 43 -8.64 5.08 -6.86
C VAL A 43 -8.42 3.81 -7.65
N THR A 44 -7.15 3.44 -7.82
CA THR A 44 -6.77 2.13 -8.36
C THR A 44 -6.40 1.19 -7.22
N MET A 45 -7.11 0.07 -7.10
CA MET A 45 -6.74 -1.01 -6.17
C MET A 45 -5.95 -2.08 -6.91
N LYS A 46 -4.95 -2.66 -6.24
CA LYS A 46 -4.31 -3.90 -6.72
C LYS A 46 -4.91 -5.10 -6.02
N VAL A 47 -5.30 -6.10 -6.80
CA VAL A 47 -5.85 -7.35 -6.28
C VAL A 47 -4.73 -8.14 -5.60
N PRO A 48 -4.86 -8.49 -4.31
CA PRO A 48 -3.81 -9.21 -3.60
C PRO A 48 -3.63 -10.66 -4.06
N ALA A 49 -2.60 -11.30 -3.52
CA ALA A 49 -2.43 -12.74 -3.61
C ALA A 49 -3.64 -13.49 -3.02
N ILE A 50 -3.77 -14.76 -3.39
CA ILE A 50 -4.80 -15.64 -2.82
C ILE A 50 -4.49 -15.87 -1.33
N PRO A 51 -5.41 -15.56 -0.41
CA PRO A 51 -5.19 -15.82 1.01
C PRO A 51 -5.29 -17.32 1.32
N GLU A 52 -4.16 -18.00 1.46
CA GLU A 52 -4.11 -19.44 1.75
C GLU A 52 -4.78 -19.81 3.09
N LYS A 53 -4.86 -18.87 4.04
CA LYS A 53 -5.32 -19.09 5.41
C LYS A 53 -6.77 -18.63 5.66
N LEU A 54 -7.44 -18.00 4.68
CA LEU A 54 -8.83 -17.49 4.81
C LEU A 54 -9.91 -18.46 4.30
N SER A 55 -9.66 -19.77 4.31
CA SER A 55 -10.66 -20.77 3.91
C SER A 55 -11.96 -20.63 4.72
N GLY A 56 -13.06 -20.26 4.06
CA GLY A 56 -14.39 -20.11 4.67
C GLY A 56 -14.60 -18.82 5.48
N GLU A 57 -13.69 -17.85 5.36
CA GLU A 57 -13.81 -16.52 5.97
C GLU A 57 -13.88 -15.43 4.88
N THR A 58 -14.29 -14.23 5.29
CA THR A 58 -14.41 -13.10 4.38
C THR A 58 -13.41 -12.00 4.71
N LEU A 59 -12.82 -11.42 3.67
CA LEU A 59 -11.95 -10.24 3.73
C LEU A 59 -12.45 -9.22 2.72
N PHE A 60 -12.52 -7.96 3.16
CA PHE A 60 -12.91 -6.83 2.33
C PHE A 60 -11.76 -5.83 2.24
N ILE A 61 -11.56 -5.26 1.05
CA ILE A 61 -10.64 -4.16 0.79
C ILE A 61 -11.44 -3.11 0.03
N TRP A 62 -11.54 -1.91 0.57
CA TRP A 62 -12.39 -0.89 -0.02
C TRP A 62 -11.91 0.55 0.25
N PRO A 63 -11.97 1.44 -0.74
CA PRO A 63 -12.11 2.86 -0.51
C PRO A 63 -13.57 3.19 -0.17
N GLY A 64 -13.80 4.21 0.62
CA GLY A 64 -15.15 4.63 0.99
C GLY A 64 -15.32 6.14 1.02
N ILE A 65 -16.54 6.59 0.74
CA ILE A 65 -17.00 7.94 1.03
C ILE A 65 -18.26 7.87 1.90
N GLN A 66 -18.32 8.72 2.92
CA GLN A 66 -19.41 8.75 3.90
C GLN A 66 -19.67 10.19 4.39
N PRO A 67 -20.80 10.48 5.05
CA PRO A 67 -21.15 11.85 5.40
C PRO A 67 -20.25 12.44 6.50
N GLY A 68 -19.90 11.67 7.53
CA GLY A 68 -18.96 12.11 8.56
C GLY A 68 -19.40 13.41 9.25
N ASN A 69 -18.52 14.41 9.30
CA ASN A 69 -18.83 15.72 9.89
C ASN A 69 -19.97 16.46 9.17
N ALA A 70 -20.23 16.14 7.90
CA ALA A 70 -21.32 16.76 7.15
C ALA A 70 -22.69 16.46 7.80
N LEU A 71 -22.84 15.37 8.56
CA LEU A 71 -24.07 15.08 9.32
C LEU A 71 -24.46 16.19 10.33
N GLN A 72 -23.50 17.00 10.75
CA GLN A 72 -23.72 18.10 11.70
C GLN A 72 -24.17 19.39 11.00
N GLU A 73 -24.10 19.45 9.67
CA GLU A 73 -24.47 20.61 8.88
C GLU A 73 -26.00 20.68 8.67
N ALA A 74 -26.53 21.91 8.52
CA ALA A 74 -27.97 22.15 8.46
C ALA A 74 -28.70 21.39 7.33
N ASN A 75 -28.00 21.10 6.22
CA ASN A 75 -28.51 20.33 5.08
C ASN A 75 -27.71 19.05 4.83
N GLY A 76 -26.95 18.59 5.84
CA GLY A 76 -26.07 17.43 5.72
C GLY A 76 -26.79 16.12 5.44
N ASP A 77 -27.96 15.93 6.07
CA ASP A 77 -28.77 14.72 5.96
C ASP A 77 -30.27 15.05 5.82
N PRO A 78 -30.72 15.53 4.65
CA PRO A 78 -32.09 16.00 4.47
C PRO A 78 -33.15 14.88 4.55
N ALA A 79 -32.75 13.61 4.34
CA ALA A 79 -33.64 12.47 4.27
C ALA A 79 -33.51 11.50 5.46
N GLY A 80 -32.66 11.80 6.44
CA GLY A 80 -32.39 10.90 7.56
C GLY A 80 -31.74 9.59 7.11
N VAL A 81 -30.79 9.70 6.18
CA VAL A 81 -29.97 8.61 5.67
C VAL A 81 -29.02 8.11 6.75
N ASP A 82 -28.49 8.99 7.62
CA ASP A 82 -27.46 8.67 8.64
C ASP A 82 -26.11 8.22 8.04
N ASN A 83 -25.17 7.72 8.86
CA ASN A 83 -23.80 7.38 8.46
C ASN A 83 -23.69 6.08 7.63
N GLY A 84 -24.17 6.12 6.38
CA GLY A 84 -23.92 5.09 5.37
C GLY A 84 -22.69 5.39 4.51
N VAL A 85 -22.11 4.34 3.93
CA VAL A 85 -20.86 4.39 3.16
C VAL A 85 -21.11 3.93 1.72
N LEU A 86 -20.70 4.74 0.75
CA LEU A 86 -20.50 4.32 -0.64
C LEU A 86 -19.10 3.72 -0.76
N GLN A 87 -18.99 2.49 -1.25
CA GLN A 87 -17.74 1.74 -1.27
C GLN A 87 -17.73 0.69 -2.39
N PRO A 88 -16.82 0.77 -3.38
CA PRO A 88 -16.49 -0.38 -4.21
C PRO A 88 -15.64 -1.36 -3.38
N VAL A 89 -16.13 -2.58 -3.20
CA VAL A 89 -15.51 -3.53 -2.29
C VAL A 89 -14.88 -4.68 -3.06
N LEU A 90 -13.54 -4.75 -3.01
CA LEU A 90 -12.78 -5.93 -3.40
C LEU A 90 -12.91 -6.97 -2.29
N THR A 91 -13.50 -8.11 -2.62
CA THR A 91 -13.95 -9.12 -1.65
C THR A 91 -13.32 -10.47 -1.94
N TRP A 92 -12.85 -11.14 -0.89
CA TRP A 92 -12.58 -12.57 -0.87
C TRP A 92 -13.63 -13.25 0.00
N GLY A 93 -14.37 -14.21 -0.55
CA GLY A 93 -15.43 -14.93 0.17
C GLY A 93 -16.82 -14.27 0.06
N PRO A 94 -17.78 -14.69 0.90
CA PRO A 94 -19.16 -14.23 0.83
C PRO A 94 -19.37 -12.84 1.46
N SER A 95 -20.29 -12.05 0.91
CA SER A 95 -20.70 -10.73 1.41
C SER A 95 -22.20 -10.50 1.29
N CYS A 96 -22.65 -9.32 1.71
CA CYS A 96 -24.02 -8.88 1.57
C CYS A 96 -24.37 -8.33 0.18
N ALA A 97 -23.40 -8.19 -0.74
CA ALA A 97 -23.66 -7.69 -2.09
C ALA A 97 -24.60 -8.64 -2.86
N PRO A 98 -25.49 -8.12 -3.71
CA PRO A 98 -26.35 -8.96 -4.53
C PRO A 98 -25.54 -9.77 -5.57
N GLY A 99 -26.14 -10.86 -6.07
CA GLY A 99 -25.54 -11.71 -7.10
C GLY A 99 -24.95 -13.03 -6.59
N THR A 100 -24.45 -13.85 -7.51
CA THR A 100 -23.81 -15.15 -7.19
C THR A 100 -22.30 -14.94 -7.04
N GLN A 101 -21.83 -14.89 -5.81
CA GLN A 101 -20.44 -14.58 -5.49
C GLN A 101 -19.55 -15.83 -5.58
N PRO A 102 -18.34 -15.71 -6.13
CA PRO A 102 -17.38 -16.82 -6.12
C PRO A 102 -16.85 -17.06 -4.69
N SER A 103 -16.67 -18.33 -4.31
CA SER A 103 -16.21 -18.72 -2.96
C SER A 103 -14.70 -18.63 -2.76
N ASP A 104 -13.93 -18.83 -3.83
CA ASP A 104 -12.48 -19.03 -3.78
C ASP A 104 -11.75 -18.16 -4.81
N GLN A 105 -12.27 -16.95 -5.02
CA GLN A 105 -11.71 -15.98 -5.96
C GLN A 105 -11.98 -14.56 -5.45
N TRP A 106 -11.06 -13.64 -5.75
CA TRP A 106 -11.31 -12.21 -5.60
C TRP A 106 -12.42 -11.75 -6.55
N TRP A 107 -13.27 -10.84 -6.07
CA TRP A 107 -14.29 -10.21 -6.90
C TRP A 107 -14.60 -8.80 -6.39
N ILE A 108 -15.15 -7.95 -7.23
CA ILE A 108 -15.48 -6.56 -6.88
C ILE A 108 -16.91 -6.19 -7.26
N SER A 109 -17.53 -5.32 -6.46
CA SER A 109 -18.80 -4.67 -6.74
C SER A 109 -18.82 -3.28 -6.13
N GLY A 110 -19.43 -2.31 -6.80
CA GLY A 110 -19.90 -1.08 -6.15
C GLY A 110 -20.98 -1.42 -5.12
N GLN A 111 -20.91 -0.82 -3.93
CA GLN A 111 -21.83 -1.10 -2.83
C GLN A 111 -22.19 0.17 -2.05
N TYR A 112 -23.37 0.16 -1.44
CA TYR A 112 -23.76 1.09 -0.39
C TYR A 112 -24.16 0.28 0.85
N VAL A 113 -23.57 0.61 1.99
CA VAL A 113 -23.81 -0.10 3.26
C VAL A 113 -24.17 0.90 4.35
N ASN A 114 -25.26 0.63 5.06
CA ASN A 114 -25.68 1.43 6.20
C ASN A 114 -26.41 0.57 7.23
N THR A 115 -25.71 0.29 8.32
CA THR A 115 -26.23 -0.51 9.45
C THR A 115 -26.76 0.36 10.59
N ASN A 116 -26.64 1.69 10.49
CA ASN A 116 -26.88 2.63 11.59
C ASN A 116 -28.25 3.33 11.49
N THR A 117 -28.80 3.45 10.29
CA THR A 117 -30.07 4.15 10.07
C THR A 117 -31.32 3.33 10.42
N GLN A 118 -32.37 4.03 10.86
CA GLN A 118 -33.72 3.49 10.97
C GLN A 118 -34.54 3.67 9.69
N ASN A 119 -34.03 4.42 8.71
CA ASN A 119 -34.72 4.63 7.45
C ASN A 119 -34.57 3.39 6.56
N SER A 120 -35.62 2.57 6.49
CA SER A 120 -35.63 1.31 5.72
C SER A 120 -35.28 1.43 4.22
N LYS A 121 -35.35 2.63 3.62
CA LYS A 121 -34.89 2.85 2.24
C LYS A 121 -33.37 2.79 2.13
N PHE A 122 -32.67 3.17 3.20
CA PHE A 122 -31.22 3.26 3.26
C PHE A 122 -30.60 2.20 4.17
N ALA A 123 -31.38 1.55 5.04
CA ALA A 123 -30.89 0.50 5.93
C ALA A 123 -30.56 -0.78 5.16
N GLY A 124 -29.35 -1.29 5.36
CA GLY A 124 -28.89 -2.57 4.84
C GLY A 124 -27.69 -2.45 3.93
N CYS A 125 -27.62 -3.38 2.97
CA CYS A 125 -26.52 -3.50 2.02
C CYS A 125 -27.11 -3.60 0.61
N PHE A 126 -26.61 -2.74 -0.26
CA PHE A 126 -27.04 -2.60 -1.64
C PHE A 126 -25.79 -2.67 -2.51
N GLY A 127 -25.91 -3.22 -3.72
CA GLY A 127 -24.79 -3.30 -4.64
C GLY A 127 -25.24 -3.55 -6.07
N GLY A 128 -24.27 -3.50 -6.98
CA GLY A 128 -24.49 -3.69 -8.40
C GLY A 128 -24.05 -5.06 -8.90
N ASP A 129 -23.66 -5.09 -10.17
CA ASP A 129 -23.05 -6.27 -10.79
C ASP A 129 -21.67 -6.56 -10.15
N ILE A 130 -21.28 -7.84 -10.21
CA ILE A 130 -20.01 -8.32 -9.69
C ILE A 130 -19.04 -8.63 -10.84
N MET A 131 -17.75 -8.36 -10.63
CA MET A 131 -16.67 -8.72 -11.55
C MET A 131 -15.68 -9.60 -10.82
N ALA A 132 -15.42 -10.79 -11.37
CA ALA A 132 -14.41 -11.69 -10.85
C ALA A 132 -13.01 -11.20 -11.24
N LEU A 133 -12.04 -11.35 -10.36
CA LEU A 133 -10.70 -10.78 -10.50
C LEU A 133 -9.61 -11.83 -10.26
N GLN A 134 -8.44 -11.60 -10.81
CA GLN A 134 -7.24 -12.39 -10.56
C GLN A 134 -6.25 -11.60 -9.70
N PRO A 135 -5.39 -12.28 -8.90
CA PRO A 135 -4.25 -11.63 -8.26
C PRO A 135 -3.46 -10.76 -9.24
N ASP A 136 -2.94 -9.63 -8.75
CA ASP A 136 -2.21 -8.62 -9.48
C ASP A 136 -3.00 -7.80 -10.52
N ASP A 137 -4.29 -8.08 -10.74
CA ASP A 137 -5.15 -7.15 -11.51
C ASP A 137 -5.14 -5.75 -10.86
N LEU A 138 -5.15 -4.72 -11.70
CA LEU A 138 -5.34 -3.33 -11.28
C LEU A 138 -6.75 -2.90 -11.62
N VAL A 139 -7.49 -2.44 -10.62
CA VAL A 139 -8.89 -2.08 -10.76
C VAL A 139 -9.08 -0.62 -10.38
N GLU A 140 -9.38 0.21 -11.37
CA GLU A 140 -9.70 1.62 -11.15
C GLU A 140 -11.19 1.73 -10.82
N CYS A 141 -11.48 2.25 -9.64
CA CYS A 141 -12.83 2.55 -9.21
C CYS A 141 -13.03 4.06 -9.11
N THR A 142 -14.13 4.54 -9.68
CA THR A 142 -14.62 5.90 -9.55
C THR A 142 -15.93 5.89 -8.79
N MET A 143 -16.06 6.73 -7.77
CA MET A 143 -17.32 7.11 -7.14
C MET A 143 -17.55 8.58 -7.42
N GLU A 144 -18.61 8.93 -8.13
CA GLU A 144 -18.86 10.32 -8.51
C GLU A 144 -20.34 10.67 -8.44
N LEU A 145 -20.62 11.92 -8.05
CA LEU A 145 -21.96 12.46 -8.14
C LEU A 145 -22.32 12.62 -9.62
N THR A 146 -23.41 11.97 -10.05
CA THR A 146 -23.84 11.96 -11.45
C THR A 146 -24.02 13.41 -11.94
N ASN A 147 -23.49 13.73 -13.12
CA ASN A 147 -23.54 15.08 -13.67
C ASN A 147 -24.96 15.67 -13.69
N GLY A 148 -25.13 16.83 -13.04
CA GLY A 148 -26.42 17.52 -12.92
C GLY A 148 -27.35 16.95 -11.84
N SER A 149 -26.93 15.93 -11.09
CA SER A 149 -27.61 15.44 -9.89
C SER A 149 -27.07 16.13 -8.64
N THR A 150 -27.86 16.13 -7.57
CA THR A 150 -27.45 16.52 -6.22
C THR A 150 -27.50 15.35 -5.25
N SER A 151 -27.89 14.15 -5.70
CA SER A 151 -28.17 13.03 -4.80
C SER A 151 -27.75 11.67 -5.33
N THR A 152 -27.59 11.53 -6.65
CA THR A 152 -27.32 10.26 -7.31
C THR A 152 -25.83 10.09 -7.51
N TRP A 153 -25.30 8.98 -7.01
CA TRP A 153 -23.89 8.62 -7.11
C TRP A 153 -23.73 7.40 -8.00
N ASP A 154 -22.77 7.48 -8.91
CA ASP A 154 -22.33 6.37 -9.73
C ASP A 154 -21.01 5.82 -9.19
N GLN A 155 -20.96 4.51 -8.98
CA GLN A 155 -19.74 3.76 -8.69
C GLN A 155 -19.42 2.91 -9.90
N THR A 156 -18.25 3.06 -10.49
CA THR A 156 -17.78 2.26 -11.63
C THR A 156 -16.41 1.71 -11.32
N CYS A 157 -16.22 0.40 -11.47
CA CYS A 157 -14.92 -0.24 -11.34
C CYS A 157 -14.54 -0.90 -12.67
N VAL A 158 -13.35 -0.60 -13.16
CA VAL A 158 -12.81 -1.12 -14.43
C VAL A 158 -11.52 -1.87 -14.15
N ASN A 159 -11.46 -3.14 -14.56
CA ASN A 159 -10.22 -3.89 -14.55
C ASN A 159 -9.34 -3.41 -15.72
N GLN A 160 -8.19 -2.81 -15.40
CA GLN A 160 -7.30 -2.21 -16.38
C GLN A 160 -6.61 -3.24 -17.29
N SER A 161 -6.55 -4.52 -16.88
CA SER A 161 -5.89 -5.58 -17.66
C SER A 161 -6.74 -6.05 -18.85
N ASN A 162 -8.06 -6.11 -18.68
CA ASN A 162 -8.99 -6.70 -19.66
C ASN A 162 -10.13 -5.75 -20.09
N GLY A 163 -10.29 -4.60 -19.43
CA GLY A 163 -11.33 -3.61 -19.72
C GLY A 163 -12.74 -4.01 -19.26
N GLU A 164 -12.89 -5.12 -18.53
CA GLU A 164 -14.17 -5.48 -17.92
C GLU A 164 -14.55 -4.43 -16.87
N SER A 165 -15.85 -4.18 -16.73
CA SER A 165 -16.35 -3.13 -15.84
C SER A 165 -17.66 -3.53 -15.18
N VAL A 166 -17.84 -3.10 -13.93
CA VAL A 166 -19.11 -3.15 -13.22
C VAL A 166 -19.48 -1.77 -12.71
N SER A 167 -20.78 -1.53 -12.57
CA SER A 167 -21.30 -0.26 -12.10
C SER A 167 -22.45 -0.44 -11.12
N PHE A 168 -22.58 0.50 -10.20
CA PHE A 168 -23.67 0.59 -9.23
C PHE A 168 -24.06 2.05 -9.03
N GLN A 169 -25.35 2.34 -9.18
CA GLN A 169 -25.90 3.67 -8.95
C GLN A 169 -26.74 3.68 -7.68
N PHE A 170 -26.60 4.71 -6.85
CA PHE A 170 -27.40 4.87 -5.64
C PHE A 170 -27.80 6.33 -5.39
N ASP A 171 -29.06 6.54 -5.01
CA ASP A 171 -29.60 7.86 -4.70
C ASP A 171 -29.60 8.09 -3.19
N LEU A 172 -28.66 8.90 -2.71
CA LEU A 172 -28.51 9.31 -1.30
C LEU A 172 -29.43 10.47 -0.89
N ALA A 173 -30.43 10.80 -1.71
CA ALA A 173 -31.45 11.81 -1.41
C ALA A 173 -30.90 13.19 -0.99
N GLY A 174 -29.69 13.53 -1.45
CA GLY A 174 -29.05 14.83 -1.21
C GLY A 174 -28.10 14.87 -0.01
N GLN A 175 -27.79 13.71 0.60
CA GLN A 175 -26.84 13.66 1.71
C GLN A 175 -25.43 14.07 1.26
N LEU A 176 -24.84 15.01 2.00
CA LEU A 176 -23.48 15.50 1.78
C LEU A 176 -22.45 14.46 2.21
N GLN A 177 -21.34 14.34 1.47
CA GLN A 177 -20.27 13.38 1.74
C GLN A 177 -19.01 14.13 2.21
N GLY A 178 -18.70 14.08 3.51
CA GLY A 178 -17.62 14.86 4.10
C GLY A 178 -16.40 14.04 4.53
N TRP A 179 -16.35 12.74 4.21
CA TRP A 179 -15.34 11.83 4.74
C TRP A 179 -14.91 10.77 3.71
N THR A 180 -13.61 10.49 3.65
CA THR A 180 -13.00 9.42 2.84
C THR A 180 -12.23 8.42 3.70
N GLU A 181 -12.27 7.14 3.33
CA GLU A 181 -11.62 6.02 4.05
C GLU A 181 -10.94 5.06 3.07
N LEU A 182 -9.85 4.42 3.52
CA LEU A 182 -9.22 3.29 2.86
C LEU A 182 -9.16 2.19 3.90
N ILE A 183 -9.82 1.07 3.65
CA ILE A 183 -10.08 0.09 4.68
C ILE A 183 -9.76 -1.32 4.18
N VAL A 184 -9.13 -2.09 5.06
CA VAL A 184 -9.21 -3.55 5.06
C VAL A 184 -10.12 -3.95 6.22
N GLU A 185 -11.13 -4.77 5.96
CA GLU A 185 -12.11 -5.18 6.95
C GLU A 185 -12.22 -6.70 7.00
N THR A 186 -12.29 -7.24 8.21
CA THR A 186 -12.47 -8.68 8.44
C THR A 186 -13.74 -8.95 9.24
N THR A 187 -14.42 -10.06 8.95
CA THR A 187 -15.71 -10.36 9.60
C THR A 187 -15.58 -11.00 10.98
N THR A 188 -14.37 -11.45 11.36
CA THR A 188 -14.10 -12.14 12.62
C THR A 188 -12.69 -11.83 13.14
N ALA A 189 -12.52 -11.92 14.47
CA ALA A 189 -11.19 -11.81 15.07
C ALA A 189 -10.21 -12.91 14.60
N SER A 190 -10.70 -14.07 14.12
CA SER A 190 -9.82 -15.10 13.55
C SER A 190 -9.29 -14.70 12.17
N SER A 191 -10.12 -14.10 11.31
CA SER A 191 -9.71 -13.60 9.99
C SER A 191 -8.64 -12.52 10.07
N GLN A 192 -8.61 -11.74 11.15
CA GLN A 192 -7.56 -10.75 11.40
C GLN A 192 -6.16 -11.39 11.40
N GLN A 193 -6.00 -12.65 11.81
CA GLN A 193 -4.68 -13.31 11.89
C GLN A 193 -4.40 -14.22 10.69
N LYS A 194 -5.08 -14.03 9.56
CA LYS A 194 -5.04 -14.98 8.44
C LYS A 194 -4.75 -14.39 7.06
N TRP A 195 -4.39 -13.11 6.97
CA TRP A 195 -3.94 -12.50 5.70
C TRP A 195 -2.58 -11.84 5.89
N ASP A 196 -1.62 -12.14 5.02
CA ASP A 196 -0.21 -11.75 5.16
C ASP A 196 0.35 -10.97 3.97
N PHE A 197 -0.54 -10.36 3.19
CA PHE A 197 -0.20 -9.49 2.08
C PHE A 197 -0.59 -8.04 2.36
N PRO A 198 0.08 -7.05 1.76
CA PRO A 198 -0.39 -5.66 1.74
C PRO A 198 -1.61 -5.46 0.84
N ALA A 199 -2.52 -4.57 1.25
CA ALA A 199 -3.57 -4.01 0.39
C ALA A 199 -3.11 -2.67 -0.15
N TYR A 200 -3.11 -2.50 -1.47
CA TYR A 200 -2.58 -1.31 -2.13
C TYR A 200 -3.65 -0.47 -2.82
N PHE A 201 -3.52 0.84 -2.65
CA PHE A 201 -4.31 1.88 -3.30
C PHE A 201 -3.35 2.84 -4.02
N TYR A 202 -3.63 3.16 -5.28
CA TYR A 202 -2.81 4.02 -6.13
C TYR A 202 -3.67 5.07 -6.84
N ASN A 203 -3.00 6.08 -7.40
CA ASN A 203 -3.58 7.06 -8.31
C ASN A 203 -4.87 7.67 -7.75
N MET A 204 -4.84 7.99 -6.46
CA MET A 204 -6.04 8.49 -5.78
C MET A 204 -6.23 9.95 -6.15
N GLU A 205 -7.45 10.28 -6.54
CA GLU A 205 -7.85 11.65 -6.84
C GLU A 205 -9.24 11.87 -6.23
N PHE A 206 -9.42 12.93 -5.46
CA PHE A 206 -10.74 13.35 -5.07
C PHE A 206 -10.99 14.81 -5.36
N THR A 207 -12.21 15.10 -5.80
CA THR A 207 -12.68 16.44 -6.12
C THR A 207 -13.77 16.83 -5.12
N THR A 208 -13.76 18.09 -4.70
CA THR A 208 -14.73 18.63 -3.75
C THR A 208 -15.55 19.78 -4.32
N ASP A 209 -16.65 20.13 -3.66
CA ASP A 209 -17.52 21.26 -4.02
C ASP A 209 -17.01 22.63 -3.55
N ALA A 210 -16.07 22.64 -2.62
CA ALA A 210 -15.43 23.83 -2.08
C ALA A 210 -13.91 23.63 -1.90
N PRO A 211 -13.10 24.70 -1.91
CA PRO A 211 -11.67 24.59 -1.71
C PRO A 211 -11.30 23.98 -0.35
N MET A 212 -10.47 22.95 -0.35
CA MET A 212 -9.94 22.33 0.87
C MET A 212 -8.61 22.96 1.30
N SER A 213 -8.26 22.77 2.58
CA SER A 213 -6.95 23.16 3.11
C SER A 213 -5.85 22.21 2.60
N GLN A 214 -4.64 22.74 2.42
CA GLN A 214 -3.45 21.94 2.09
C GLN A 214 -3.22 20.80 3.07
N ASP A 215 -3.45 21.04 4.37
CA ASP A 215 -3.21 20.06 5.43
C ASP A 215 -4.19 18.87 5.38
N ILE A 216 -5.31 19.01 4.67
CA ILE A 216 -6.30 17.96 4.46
C ILE A 216 -5.92 17.11 3.23
N CYS A 217 -5.22 17.69 2.27
CA CYS A 217 -4.70 16.98 1.10
C CYS A 217 -3.34 16.31 1.38
N VAL A 218 -3.19 15.74 2.57
CA VAL A 218 -2.01 14.98 2.99
C VAL A 218 -2.48 13.83 3.87
N LEU A 219 -2.28 12.59 3.41
CA LEU A 219 -2.28 11.42 4.28
C LEU A 219 -0.94 11.39 5.05
N PRO A 220 -0.95 11.23 6.39
CA PRO A 220 0.29 11.05 7.15
C PRO A 220 1.13 9.92 6.55
N GLU A 221 2.42 10.15 6.31
CA GLU A 221 3.29 9.20 5.57
C GLU A 221 3.27 7.77 6.13
N SER A 222 2.98 7.61 7.42
CA SER A 222 2.77 6.31 8.04
C SER A 222 1.84 6.41 9.23
N GLY A 223 1.05 5.35 9.45
CA GLY A 223 0.37 5.05 10.70
C GLY A 223 0.69 3.65 11.19
N GLU A 224 -0.02 3.19 12.23
CA GLU A 224 0.23 1.88 12.86
C GLU A 224 0.19 0.72 11.86
N ASN A 225 -0.69 0.79 10.86
CA ASN A 225 -0.96 -0.30 9.92
C ASN A 225 -0.96 0.15 8.46
N TYR A 226 -0.39 1.32 8.16
CA TYR A 226 -0.32 1.80 6.78
C TYR A 226 0.90 2.67 6.53
N VAL A 227 1.31 2.72 5.27
CA VAL A 227 2.20 3.76 4.75
C VAL A 227 1.51 4.44 3.58
N SER A 228 1.74 5.74 3.42
CA SER A 228 1.24 6.50 2.28
C SER A 228 2.29 7.45 1.76
N GLN A 229 2.14 7.83 0.50
CA GLN A 229 3.08 8.68 -0.19
C GLN A 229 2.36 9.66 -1.10
N GLY A 230 2.87 10.88 -1.12
CA GLY A 230 2.49 11.92 -2.05
C GLY A 230 1.14 12.53 -1.72
N GLY A 231 1.11 13.85 -1.62
CA GLY A 231 -0.10 14.64 -1.53
C GLY A 231 0.10 15.93 -2.33
N ALA A 232 -0.80 16.22 -3.25
CA ALA A 232 -0.75 17.46 -4.02
C ALA A 232 -2.16 18.02 -4.20
N LEU A 233 -2.33 19.27 -3.77
CA LEU A 233 -3.56 20.03 -3.91
C LEU A 233 -3.47 20.89 -5.18
N SER A 234 -4.54 20.90 -5.96
CA SER A 234 -4.68 21.77 -7.12
C SER A 234 -4.68 23.25 -6.72
N SER A 235 -4.35 24.14 -7.66
CA SER A 235 -4.25 25.58 -7.38
C SER A 235 -5.59 26.24 -6.99
N ASP A 236 -6.71 25.64 -7.37
CA ASP A 236 -8.05 26.08 -6.98
C ASP A 236 -8.51 25.47 -5.64
N GLY A 237 -7.72 24.55 -5.06
CA GLY A 237 -8.04 23.84 -3.83
C GLY A 237 -9.15 22.81 -3.97
N LEU A 238 -9.64 22.52 -5.17
CA LEU A 238 -10.80 21.64 -5.38
C LEU A 238 -10.43 20.18 -5.60
N THR A 239 -9.19 19.89 -6.01
CA THR A 239 -8.74 18.54 -6.35
C THR A 239 -7.51 18.18 -5.55
N CYS A 240 -7.60 17.09 -4.80
CA CYS A 240 -6.47 16.49 -4.12
C CYS A 240 -6.06 15.21 -4.82
N THR A 241 -4.75 15.01 -4.98
CA THR A 241 -4.17 13.78 -5.48
C THR A 241 -3.26 13.16 -4.43
N LEU A 242 -3.37 11.84 -4.26
CA LEU A 242 -2.52 11.04 -3.39
C LEU A 242 -1.91 9.91 -4.22
N ALA A 243 -0.58 9.77 -4.19
CA ALA A 243 0.09 8.85 -5.12
C ALA A 243 -0.20 7.39 -4.77
N SER A 244 -0.04 7.03 -3.49
CA SER A 244 -0.30 5.67 -3.03
C SER A 244 -0.52 5.56 -1.52
N ALA A 245 -1.23 4.50 -1.12
CA ALA A 245 -1.28 4.01 0.24
C ALA A 245 -1.21 2.48 0.24
N ALA A 246 -0.52 1.91 1.22
CA ALA A 246 -0.49 0.48 1.47
C ALA A 246 -0.93 0.22 2.91
N ILE A 247 -1.90 -0.68 3.09
CA ILE A 247 -2.39 -1.12 4.39
C ILE A 247 -1.85 -2.52 4.64
N PHE A 248 -1.33 -2.75 5.83
CA PHE A 248 -0.72 -4.02 6.21
C PHE A 248 -1.48 -4.65 7.35
N ASN A 249 -1.42 -5.97 7.41
CA ASN A 249 -1.94 -6.67 8.56
C ASN A 249 -0.98 -6.47 9.74
N PRO A 250 -1.41 -5.86 10.86
CA PRO A 250 -0.57 -5.77 12.06
C PRO A 250 -0.01 -7.13 12.50
N ALA A 251 -0.73 -8.23 12.25
CA ALA A 251 -0.29 -9.57 12.60
C ALA A 251 0.85 -10.12 11.71
N PHE A 252 1.05 -9.57 10.49
CA PHE A 252 2.00 -10.09 9.49
C PHE A 252 2.89 -9.05 8.84
N VAL A 253 3.00 -7.84 9.41
CA VAL A 253 4.12 -6.96 9.06
C VAL A 253 5.42 -7.58 9.58
N LEU A 254 5.88 -8.63 8.91
CA LEU A 254 7.22 -9.19 8.95
C LEU A 254 8.03 -8.34 7.97
N ALA A 255 8.60 -7.23 8.45
CA ALA A 255 9.42 -6.29 7.69
C ALA A 255 10.26 -6.95 6.56
N THR A 256 10.04 -6.67 5.25
CA THR A 256 11.07 -6.67 4.14
C THR A 256 10.64 -6.40 2.67
N THR A 257 9.50 -5.77 2.35
CA THR A 257 9.47 -4.80 1.22
C THR A 257 10.17 -3.50 1.68
N TRP A 258 10.36 -2.41 0.92
CA TRP A 258 10.67 -1.10 1.57
C TRP A 258 9.43 -0.58 2.35
N THR A 259 8.83 -1.44 3.14
CA THR A 259 8.14 -1.15 4.38
C THR A 259 9.21 -0.82 5.40
N GLY A 260 9.55 0.45 5.44
CA GLY A 260 10.50 1.00 6.38
C GLY A 260 10.44 2.52 6.29
N PRO A 261 10.49 3.23 7.42
CA PRO A 261 10.46 4.68 7.40
C PRO A 261 11.70 5.19 6.63
N GLY A 262 11.46 5.91 5.53
CA GLY A 262 12.45 6.83 4.99
C GLY A 262 12.43 8.10 5.83
N PHE A 263 13.60 8.64 6.19
CA PHE A 263 13.68 9.98 6.77
C PHE A 263 14.40 10.89 5.78
N PHE A 264 13.72 11.95 5.36
CA PHE A 264 14.29 12.97 4.50
C PHE A 264 14.95 14.05 5.36
N LEU A 265 16.18 14.40 5.02
CA LEU A 265 16.84 15.55 5.62
C LEU A 265 16.51 16.81 4.81
N PRO A 266 16.33 17.97 5.45
CA PRO A 266 16.23 19.24 4.75
C PRO A 266 17.46 19.48 3.87
N GLU A 267 17.28 20.26 2.80
CA GLU A 267 18.38 20.72 1.94
C GLU A 267 19.51 21.37 2.77
N GLY A 268 20.76 21.06 2.45
CA GLY A 268 21.95 21.50 3.17
C GLY A 268 22.30 20.68 4.41
N THR A 269 21.56 19.60 4.70
CA THR A 269 21.86 18.66 5.78
C THR A 269 22.31 17.32 5.21
N HIS A 270 23.51 16.88 5.60
CA HIS A 270 24.11 15.65 5.05
C HIS A 270 24.36 14.60 6.13
N ILE A 271 24.08 13.34 5.79
CA ILE A 271 24.51 12.20 6.57
C ILE A 271 26.02 12.08 6.43
N LYS A 272 26.73 11.92 7.56
CA LYS A 272 28.17 11.60 7.59
C LYS A 272 28.46 10.21 8.12
N LYS A 273 27.51 9.62 8.85
CA LYS A 273 27.63 8.29 9.41
C LYS A 273 26.25 7.68 9.62
N LEU A 274 26.07 6.44 9.18
CA LEU A 274 24.93 5.61 9.54
C LEU A 274 25.48 4.30 10.12
N THR A 275 25.06 3.98 11.34
CA THR A 275 25.36 2.70 11.98
C THR A 275 24.06 1.96 12.17
N THR A 276 24.03 0.71 11.74
CA THR A 276 22.89 -0.20 11.91
C THR A 276 23.35 -1.51 12.51
N THR A 277 22.48 -2.19 13.24
CA THR A 277 22.70 -3.57 13.66
C THR A 277 21.45 -4.35 13.29
N MET A 278 21.64 -5.46 12.60
CA MET A 278 20.56 -6.33 12.14
C MET A 278 20.79 -7.75 12.61
N LYS A 279 19.68 -8.45 12.86
CA LYS A 279 19.69 -9.88 13.14
C LYS A 279 19.37 -10.62 11.85
N VAL A 280 20.16 -11.63 11.53
CA VAL A 280 19.95 -12.46 10.35
C VAL A 280 18.70 -13.32 10.56
N PRO A 281 17.72 -13.30 9.64
CA PRO A 281 16.49 -14.05 9.80
C PRO A 281 16.71 -15.55 9.55
N ALA A 282 15.69 -16.35 9.83
CA ALA A 282 15.67 -17.74 9.42
C ALA A 282 15.79 -17.88 7.90
N ILE A 283 16.29 -19.01 7.44
CA ILE A 283 16.26 -19.38 6.02
C ILE A 283 14.78 -19.50 5.58
N PRO A 284 14.36 -18.87 4.47
CA PRO A 284 13.01 -19.02 3.94
C PRO A 284 12.65 -20.51 3.75
N ALA A 285 11.46 -20.90 4.21
CA ALA A 285 11.03 -22.31 4.22
C ALA A 285 10.75 -22.88 2.81
N ASN A 286 10.53 -22.00 1.83
CA ASN A 286 10.38 -22.36 0.43
C ASN A 286 11.68 -22.00 -0.27
N ASP A 287 12.16 -22.89 -1.16
CA ASP A 287 13.15 -22.51 -2.15
C ASP A 287 12.64 -21.24 -2.81
N LEU A 288 13.46 -20.17 -2.82
CA LEU A 288 13.06 -18.91 -3.40
C LEU A 288 12.92 -19.02 -4.94
N ASP A 289 13.05 -20.21 -5.53
CA ASP A 289 12.97 -20.49 -6.97
C ASP A 289 13.97 -19.61 -7.75
N GLY A 290 15.15 -19.41 -7.18
CA GLY A 290 16.18 -18.50 -7.70
C GLY A 290 15.90 -17.01 -7.48
N GLN A 291 14.91 -16.63 -6.68
CA GLN A 291 14.70 -15.25 -6.23
C GLN A 291 15.64 -14.89 -5.08
N THR A 292 15.77 -13.58 -4.88
CA THR A 292 16.66 -12.99 -3.89
C THR A 292 15.86 -12.25 -2.84
N LEU A 293 16.15 -12.53 -1.57
CA LEU A 293 15.66 -11.72 -0.45
C LEU A 293 16.77 -10.77 0.00
N PHE A 294 16.44 -9.48 0.03
CA PHE A 294 17.34 -8.43 0.49
C PHE A 294 16.80 -7.80 1.77
N ILE A 295 17.68 -7.58 2.75
CA ILE A 295 17.39 -6.78 3.95
C ILE A 295 18.47 -5.71 4.06
N TRP A 296 18.07 -4.43 4.06
CA TRP A 296 19.04 -3.36 4.04
C TRP A 296 18.55 -2.05 4.68
N PRO A 297 19.40 -1.38 5.46
CA PRO A 297 19.38 0.06 5.60
C PRO A 297 20.23 0.70 4.51
N GLY A 298 19.74 1.77 3.89
CA GLY A 298 20.46 2.47 2.83
C GLY A 298 20.57 3.97 3.07
N ILE A 299 21.61 4.59 2.52
CA ILE A 299 21.70 6.04 2.32
C ILE A 299 21.51 6.30 0.83
N GLN A 300 20.61 7.21 0.50
CA GLN A 300 20.41 7.72 -0.86
C GLN A 300 20.56 9.25 -0.89
N PRO A 301 20.98 9.85 -2.02
CA PRO A 301 21.17 11.29 -2.12
C PRO A 301 19.94 12.14 -1.79
N GLY A 302 18.74 11.69 -2.18
CA GLY A 302 17.48 12.36 -1.84
C GLY A 302 17.50 13.86 -2.17
N ASN A 303 17.14 14.70 -1.20
CA ASN A 303 17.11 16.16 -1.36
C ASN A 303 18.48 16.79 -1.67
N ALA A 304 19.59 16.10 -1.42
CA ALA A 304 20.91 16.62 -1.76
C ALA A 304 21.08 16.79 -3.28
N LEU A 305 20.31 16.08 -4.11
CA LEU A 305 20.31 16.26 -5.58
C LEU A 305 19.82 17.65 -6.00
N ASN A 306 19.07 18.34 -5.15
CA ASN A 306 18.56 19.69 -5.43
C ASN A 306 19.59 20.79 -5.13
N GLU A 307 20.67 20.44 -4.42
CA GLU A 307 21.70 21.41 -4.04
C GLU A 307 22.59 21.78 -5.24
N ALA A 308 23.15 22.99 -5.18
CA ALA A 308 24.15 23.42 -6.15
C ALA A 308 25.39 22.50 -6.08
N ASN A 309 25.59 21.71 -7.14
CA ASN A 309 26.60 20.64 -7.22
C ASN A 309 26.29 19.42 -6.32
N GLY A 310 25.01 19.14 -6.07
CA GLY A 310 24.56 17.96 -5.31
C GLY A 310 24.89 16.62 -5.97
N ASP A 311 25.03 16.61 -7.30
CA ASP A 311 25.43 15.43 -8.07
C ASP A 311 26.48 15.78 -9.14
N PRO A 312 27.72 16.08 -8.73
CA PRO A 312 28.76 16.51 -9.65
C PRO A 312 29.24 15.38 -10.58
N ALA A 313 28.87 14.14 -10.27
CA ALA A 313 29.29 12.94 -11.00
C ALA A 313 28.14 12.28 -11.78
N GLY A 314 26.90 12.79 -11.70
CA GLY A 314 25.74 12.21 -12.39
C GLY A 314 25.32 10.82 -11.86
N VAL A 315 25.54 10.58 -10.57
CA VAL A 315 25.28 9.34 -9.83
C VAL A 315 23.78 9.10 -9.66
N GLY A 316 22.96 10.16 -9.61
CA GLY A 316 21.51 10.09 -9.42
C GLY A 316 21.10 9.50 -8.07
N ASN A 317 20.07 8.65 -8.05
CA ASN A 317 19.53 8.02 -6.83
C ASN A 317 20.30 6.77 -6.38
N GLY A 318 21.61 6.72 -6.61
CA GLY A 318 22.41 5.57 -6.18
C GLY A 318 22.32 5.34 -4.68
N VAL A 319 22.13 4.09 -4.27
CA VAL A 319 21.97 3.72 -2.85
C VAL A 319 23.26 3.07 -2.35
N LEU A 320 23.81 3.63 -1.28
CA LEU A 320 24.84 2.97 -0.48
C LEU A 320 24.14 2.16 0.60
N GLN A 321 24.38 0.84 0.62
CA GLN A 321 23.66 -0.06 1.49
C GLN A 321 24.52 -1.27 1.86
N PRO A 322 24.71 -1.58 3.15
CA PRO A 322 24.98 -2.95 3.56
C PRO A 322 23.73 -3.79 3.26
N VAL A 323 23.89 -4.85 2.48
CA VAL A 323 22.79 -5.71 2.06
C VAL A 323 23.01 -7.10 2.61
N LEU A 324 22.09 -7.53 3.47
CA LEU A 324 21.95 -8.93 3.85
C LEU A 324 21.12 -9.64 2.77
N THR A 325 21.67 -10.70 2.21
CA THR A 325 21.18 -11.34 0.98
C THR A 325 21.01 -12.84 1.20
N TYR A 326 19.92 -13.39 0.69
CA TYR A 326 19.69 -14.83 0.53
C TYR A 326 19.27 -15.09 -0.92
N GLY A 327 19.93 -16.01 -1.61
CA GLY A 327 19.73 -16.27 -3.03
C GLY A 327 20.74 -15.58 -3.96
N PRO A 328 20.59 -15.76 -5.30
CA PRO A 328 21.50 -15.18 -6.29
C PRO A 328 21.54 -13.65 -6.19
N SER A 329 22.70 -13.00 -6.39
CA SER A 329 22.71 -11.54 -6.42
C SER A 329 23.84 -10.95 -7.26
N CYS A 330 23.68 -9.66 -7.55
CA CYS A 330 24.60 -8.86 -8.35
C CYS A 330 25.92 -8.52 -7.64
N VAL A 331 26.07 -8.90 -6.36
CA VAL A 331 27.32 -8.76 -5.61
C VAL A 331 28.40 -9.61 -6.30
N PRO A 332 29.50 -9.02 -6.80
CA PRO A 332 30.53 -9.77 -7.50
C PRO A 332 31.26 -10.76 -6.59
N GLY A 333 31.58 -11.94 -7.14
CA GLY A 333 32.32 -13.00 -6.45
C GLY A 333 31.48 -14.26 -6.24
N ASP A 334 32.12 -15.33 -5.76
CA ASP A 334 31.44 -16.55 -5.36
C ASP A 334 30.72 -16.30 -4.02
N HIS A 335 29.41 -16.48 -4.00
CA HIS A 335 28.58 -16.43 -2.79
C HIS A 335 27.64 -17.63 -2.76
N PRO A 336 27.26 -18.12 -1.56
CA PRO A 336 26.32 -19.22 -1.43
C PRO A 336 24.91 -18.74 -1.76
N GLU A 337 24.25 -19.39 -2.71
CA GLU A 337 22.85 -19.09 -3.06
C GLU A 337 21.86 -19.68 -2.05
N ASP A 338 22.28 -20.65 -1.24
CA ASP A 338 21.47 -21.37 -0.26
C ASP A 338 21.68 -20.90 1.19
N GLN A 339 22.45 -19.82 1.40
CA GLN A 339 22.77 -19.28 2.72
C GLN A 339 22.67 -17.75 2.76
N TRP A 340 22.58 -17.23 3.98
CA TRP A 340 22.63 -15.79 4.20
C TRP A 340 24.06 -15.28 4.09
N TYR A 341 24.20 -14.14 3.42
CA TYR A 341 25.47 -13.44 3.36
C TYR A 341 25.27 -11.92 3.36
N ILE A 342 26.27 -11.20 3.85
CA ILE A 342 26.24 -9.74 3.88
C ILE A 342 27.41 -9.16 3.09
N SER A 343 27.13 -8.08 2.34
CA SER A 343 28.13 -7.31 1.62
C SER A 343 27.79 -5.82 1.69
N GLY A 344 28.82 -4.98 1.64
CA GLY A 344 28.64 -3.56 1.36
C GLY A 344 28.38 -3.37 -0.13
N VAL A 345 27.24 -2.84 -0.49
CA VAL A 345 26.82 -2.69 -1.89
C VAL A 345 26.59 -1.22 -2.20
N TYR A 346 26.97 -0.83 -3.39
CA TYR A 346 26.44 0.36 -4.04
C TYR A 346 25.61 -0.10 -5.22
N VAL A 347 24.36 0.36 -5.29
CA VAL A 347 23.47 0.10 -6.42
C VAL A 347 23.14 1.44 -7.04
N GLY A 348 23.65 1.67 -8.25
CA GLY A 348 23.32 2.86 -9.01
C GLY A 348 22.34 2.55 -10.13
N GLY A 349 21.57 3.57 -10.51
CA GLY A 349 20.65 3.58 -11.64
C GLY A 349 20.61 4.94 -12.32
N GLY A 350 21.73 5.67 -12.27
CA GLY A 350 21.88 7.03 -12.77
C GLY A 350 22.28 7.09 -14.25
N ALA A 351 22.26 8.29 -14.84
CA ALA A 351 22.61 8.49 -16.25
C ALA A 351 24.11 8.31 -16.56
N ASN A 352 24.96 8.26 -15.53
CA ASN A 352 26.39 8.01 -15.70
C ASN A 352 26.66 6.48 -15.69
N PRO A 353 27.06 5.89 -16.84
CA PRO A 353 27.30 4.45 -16.94
C PRO A 353 28.46 3.97 -16.07
N ASP A 354 29.37 4.85 -15.64
CA ASP A 354 30.44 4.50 -14.69
C ASP A 354 29.88 4.14 -13.29
N TYR A 355 28.64 4.53 -13.01
CA TYR A 355 27.94 4.32 -11.74
C TYR A 355 26.64 3.53 -11.89
N ASP A 356 26.32 3.10 -13.11
CA ASP A 356 25.13 2.29 -13.39
C ASP A 356 25.45 0.82 -13.16
N GLY A 357 24.70 0.17 -12.28
CA GLY A 357 24.92 -1.22 -11.90
C GLY A 357 25.16 -1.45 -10.42
N CYS A 358 25.62 -2.67 -10.12
CA CYS A 358 25.77 -3.18 -8.78
C CYS A 358 27.24 -3.42 -8.47
N PHE A 359 27.72 -2.72 -7.45
CA PHE A 359 29.11 -2.72 -7.05
C PHE A 359 29.16 -3.26 -5.62
N GLY A 360 29.43 -4.56 -5.53
CA GLY A 360 29.52 -5.28 -4.27
C GLY A 360 30.94 -5.30 -3.71
N GLY A 361 31.02 -5.31 -2.39
CA GLY A 361 32.22 -5.52 -1.63
C GLY A 361 32.48 -7.00 -1.32
N ASP A 362 33.41 -7.23 -0.41
CA ASP A 362 33.69 -8.60 0.05
C ASP A 362 32.46 -9.16 0.76
N VAL A 363 32.20 -10.45 0.53
CA VAL A 363 31.10 -11.17 1.15
C VAL A 363 31.54 -11.74 2.50
N MET A 364 30.66 -11.64 3.48
CA MET A 364 30.75 -12.35 4.75
C MET A 364 29.52 -13.24 4.89
N GLU A 365 29.73 -14.55 4.88
CA GLU A 365 28.69 -15.52 5.24
C GLU A 365 28.26 -15.31 6.68
N VAL A 366 26.96 -15.41 6.92
CA VAL A 366 26.36 -15.21 8.24
C VAL A 366 25.27 -16.26 8.44
N ASP A 367 25.17 -16.79 9.65
CA ASP A 367 24.17 -17.81 9.95
C ASP A 367 22.87 -17.14 10.41
N PRO A 368 21.71 -17.78 10.23
CA PRO A 368 20.49 -17.38 10.91
C PRO A 368 20.74 -17.12 12.40
N GLU A 369 20.12 -16.06 12.92
CA GLU A 369 20.28 -15.57 14.30
C GLU A 369 21.57 -14.79 14.60
N ASP A 370 22.53 -14.70 13.68
CA ASP A 370 23.70 -13.84 13.87
C ASP A 370 23.30 -12.36 14.00
N LEU A 371 24.06 -11.63 14.84
CA LEU A 371 23.95 -10.18 14.95
C LEU A 371 25.07 -9.53 14.15
N VAL A 372 24.68 -8.69 13.20
CA VAL A 372 25.61 -8.04 12.29
C VAL A 372 25.46 -6.53 12.41
N THR A 373 26.55 -5.86 12.79
CA THR A 373 26.62 -4.39 12.81
C THR A 373 27.28 -3.90 11.54
N CYS A 374 26.62 -3.00 10.82
CA CYS A 374 27.18 -2.32 9.66
C CYS A 374 27.30 -0.81 9.90
N ILE A 375 28.44 -0.26 9.49
CA ILE A 375 28.78 1.16 9.61
C ILE A 375 29.07 1.67 8.21
N MET A 376 28.33 2.70 7.80
CA MET A 376 28.61 3.52 6.64
C MET A 376 29.10 4.87 7.12
N GLU A 377 30.36 5.21 6.86
CA GLU A 377 30.97 6.44 7.36
C GLU A 377 31.64 7.20 6.21
N LEU A 378 31.27 8.48 6.06
CA LEU A 378 31.91 9.39 5.14
C LEU A 378 33.32 9.63 5.64
N LYS A 379 34.30 9.28 4.82
CA LYS A 379 35.69 9.36 5.19
C LYS A 379 36.12 10.81 5.42
N ASP A 380 36.82 11.03 6.53
CA ASP A 380 37.38 12.33 6.88
C ASP A 380 38.22 12.93 5.75
N GLY A 381 37.97 14.21 5.47
CA GLY A 381 38.65 14.95 4.40
C GLY A 381 38.17 14.60 2.99
N THR A 382 37.09 13.83 2.83
CA THR A 382 36.47 13.54 1.53
C THR A 382 35.03 14.05 1.46
N VAL A 383 34.51 14.20 0.25
CA VAL A 383 33.13 14.67 0.00
C VAL A 383 32.20 13.56 -0.49
N SER A 384 32.74 12.40 -0.87
CA SER A 384 31.96 11.33 -1.53
C SER A 384 32.53 9.92 -1.34
N THR A 385 33.53 9.74 -0.48
CA THR A 385 34.10 8.41 -0.22
C THR A 385 33.56 7.86 1.07
N TRP A 386 32.92 6.69 0.99
CA TRP A 386 32.28 6.03 2.11
C TRP A 386 32.99 4.73 2.44
N ASP A 387 33.25 4.53 3.73
CA ASP A 387 33.71 3.25 4.23
C ASP A 387 32.49 2.46 4.69
N GLN A 388 32.31 1.25 4.15
CA GLN A 388 31.26 0.31 4.57
C GLN A 388 31.94 -0.85 5.31
N THR A 389 31.61 -1.02 6.59
CA THR A 389 32.20 -2.07 7.43
C THR A 389 31.09 -2.85 8.09
N CYS A 390 31.08 -4.17 7.93
CA CYS A 390 30.15 -5.06 8.63
C CYS A 390 30.93 -6.02 9.55
N ILE A 391 30.41 -6.21 10.76
CA ILE A 391 31.02 -7.01 11.81
C ILE A 391 29.98 -8.01 12.30
N ASN A 392 30.29 -9.31 12.21
CA ASN A 392 29.48 -10.35 12.81
C ASN A 392 29.86 -10.46 14.29
N LEU A 393 28.98 -9.98 15.16
CA LEU A 393 29.18 -9.94 16.61
C LEU A 393 29.00 -11.33 17.26
N SER A 394 28.29 -12.24 16.59
CA SER A 394 27.97 -13.56 17.12
C SER A 394 29.11 -14.57 16.95
N ASN A 395 29.97 -14.38 15.94
CA ASN A 395 31.02 -15.34 15.60
C ASN A 395 32.43 -14.76 15.84
N ASN A 396 32.81 -14.55 17.11
CA ASN A 396 34.14 -14.05 17.52
C ASN A 396 34.58 -12.71 16.89
N ASN A 397 33.64 -11.81 16.56
CA ASN A 397 33.93 -10.53 15.89
C ASN A 397 34.69 -10.69 14.56
N GLN A 398 34.35 -11.72 13.77
CA GLN A 398 34.79 -11.76 12.38
C GLN A 398 34.41 -10.43 11.71
N THR A 399 35.44 -9.73 11.23
CA THR A 399 35.32 -8.37 10.72
C THR A 399 35.68 -8.39 9.25
N ARG A 400 34.79 -7.88 8.40
CA ARG A 400 35.11 -7.56 7.00
C ARG A 400 34.86 -6.08 6.76
N SER A 401 35.89 -5.42 6.22
CA SER A 401 35.82 -4.01 5.88
C SER A 401 36.25 -3.84 4.44
N ARG A 402 35.51 -3.03 3.68
CA ARG A 402 35.94 -2.63 2.35
C ARG A 402 35.61 -1.16 2.13
N ARG A 403 36.48 -0.50 1.37
CA ARG A 403 36.30 0.91 1.00
C ARG A 403 35.55 1.01 -0.30
N THR A 404 34.44 1.74 -0.30
CA THR A 404 33.64 1.97 -1.50
C THR A 404 33.68 3.46 -1.79
N SER A 405 34.58 3.88 -2.68
CA SER A 405 34.55 5.25 -3.20
C SER A 405 33.83 5.23 -4.54
N ALA A 406 33.05 6.28 -4.83
CA ALA A 406 32.56 6.54 -6.17
C ALA A 406 33.71 6.47 -7.21
N ALA A 407 34.89 7.01 -6.84
CA ALA A 407 36.08 6.97 -7.70
C ALA A 407 36.66 5.55 -7.96
N ASN A 408 36.43 4.56 -7.09
CA ASN A 408 36.93 3.19 -7.25
C ASN A 408 36.03 2.33 -8.16
N CYS A 409 34.81 2.78 -8.49
CA CYS A 409 33.91 2.08 -9.41
C CYS A 409 34.47 2.01 -10.84
N LYS A 410 35.51 2.79 -11.16
CA LYS A 410 36.21 2.78 -12.45
C LYS A 410 37.07 1.55 -12.75
N ALA A 411 37.40 0.71 -11.77
CA ALA A 411 38.46 -0.29 -11.94
C ALA A 411 37.97 -1.76 -11.97
N GLY A 412 36.67 -2.02 -11.89
CA GLY A 412 36.10 -3.38 -11.85
C GLY A 412 35.34 -3.84 -13.10
N ALA A 413 35.20 -3.01 -14.13
CA ALA A 413 34.54 -3.39 -15.37
C ALA A 413 35.50 -4.23 -16.25
N SER A 414 35.42 -5.55 -16.10
CA SER A 414 35.79 -6.52 -17.12
C SER A 414 34.86 -7.71 -17.08
#